data_AF-A0A3D3M4V4-F1
#
_entry.id   AF-A0A3D3M4V4-F1
#
_cell.length_a   1.000
_cell.length_b   1.000
_cell.length_c   1.000
_cell.angle_alpha   90.00
_cell.angle_beta   90.00
_cell.angle_gamma   90.00
#
_symmetry.space_group_name_H-M   'P 1'
#
loop_
_entity.id
_entity.type
_entity.pdbx_description
1 polymer ?
#
loop_
_entity_poly.entity_id
_entity_poly.type
_entity_poly.pdbx_seq_one_letter_code
_entity_poly.pdbx_strand_id
1 'polypeptide(L)'
;TVQRYQAADSATREELPDGQASFEALPGYLESAELNEQAMQAYDRVMSRDELRGKLLELNYEPMPAFLPEQADLELWAIRQGFTTYAPASAFHRTLAFRETRSHGLTNVAHDPYYCQISSVTLPDGCRTLASFDYHCLQPRHITDPNDNVQEALYDGFGRMLASSFHGTEHGEPAGFAPLSEYQRESEDLASALADPHAALQNAASACYYDAFSWMQPVETRQPVQSAVLLADRYPGDPELQIRISLSSSDGFGRALQSKQKVEPGMAYAVDENGELILEDGQPVQVDAAERWRVSERVEYNNKGLPVRVYRPYFAERWRYINDASFRLFGYNDQQFYDPLGREVRVLTAKGYMRRQRYLPWYSISEDENDTWAEMEG
;
A
#
# COMPACT_ATOMS: atom_id res chain seq x y z
N THR A 1 -2.06 24.98 19.00
CA THR A 1 -3.04 24.98 17.89
C THR A 1 -4.43 25.24 18.45
N VAL A 2 -5.34 25.79 17.65
CA VAL A 2 -6.75 26.04 17.99
C VAL A 2 -7.62 25.51 16.85
N GLN A 3 -8.60 24.67 17.16
CA GLN A 3 -9.59 24.21 16.18
C GLN A 3 -10.77 25.20 16.18
N ARG A 4 -11.07 25.78 15.01
CA ARG A 4 -12.29 26.57 14.80
C ARG A 4 -13.41 25.69 14.27
N TYR A 5 -14.65 26.02 14.59
CA TYR A 5 -15.83 25.28 14.13
C TYR A 5 -16.75 26.18 13.32
N GLN A 6 -17.55 25.61 12.44
CA GLN A 6 -18.56 26.31 11.65
C GLN A 6 -19.97 26.00 12.16
N ALA A 7 -20.90 26.93 11.96
CA ALA A 7 -22.31 26.69 12.21
C ALA A 7 -22.89 25.67 11.21
N ALA A 8 -23.66 24.69 11.70
CA ALA A 8 -24.26 23.64 10.88
C ALA A 8 -25.40 24.12 9.96
N ASP A 9 -26.15 25.14 10.40
CA ASP A 9 -27.43 25.55 9.81
C ASP A 9 -27.40 26.92 9.09
N SER A 10 -26.25 27.61 9.01
CA SER A 10 -26.21 28.87 8.27
C SER A 10 -25.95 28.61 6.78
N ALA A 11 -26.72 29.26 5.90
CA ALA A 11 -26.52 29.20 4.46
C ALA A 11 -25.10 29.66 4.04
N THR A 12 -24.41 30.39 4.92
CA THR A 12 -23.05 30.91 4.78
C THR A 12 -21.97 30.06 5.49
N ARG A 13 -22.36 29.10 6.34
CA ARG A 13 -21.50 28.33 7.26
C ARG A 13 -20.45 29.17 7.99
N GLU A 14 -20.93 30.21 8.65
CA GLU A 14 -20.08 31.13 9.40
C GLU A 14 -19.30 30.42 10.51
N GLU A 15 -18.08 30.90 10.74
CA GLU A 15 -17.22 30.47 11.83
C GLU A 15 -17.89 30.81 13.17
N LEU A 16 -17.94 29.83 14.07
CA LEU A 16 -18.43 30.02 15.42
C LEU A 16 -17.38 30.76 16.27
N PRO A 17 -17.81 31.54 17.27
CA PRO A 17 -16.90 32.21 18.18
C PRO A 17 -15.96 31.24 18.92
N ASP A 18 -14.84 31.77 19.39
CA ASP A 18 -13.87 31.08 20.24
C ASP A 18 -14.52 30.29 21.38
N GLY A 19 -14.10 29.03 21.53
CA GLY A 19 -14.62 28.13 22.57
C GLY A 19 -16.01 27.57 22.30
N GLN A 20 -16.61 27.83 21.12
CA GLN A 20 -17.93 27.31 20.75
C GLN A 20 -17.82 26.26 19.63
N ALA A 21 -18.71 25.29 19.69
CA ALA A 21 -19.00 24.33 18.63
C ALA A 21 -20.49 24.02 18.64
N SER A 22 -21.08 23.79 17.46
CA SER A 22 -22.40 23.18 17.39
C SER A 22 -22.33 21.69 17.75
N PHE A 23 -23.48 21.03 17.88
CA PHE A 23 -23.54 19.61 18.20
C PHE A 23 -22.78 18.74 17.19
N GLU A 24 -22.86 19.09 15.91
CA GLU A 24 -22.20 18.42 14.79
C GLU A 24 -20.68 18.60 14.80
N ALA A 25 -20.20 19.64 15.51
CA ALA A 25 -18.79 19.99 15.64
C ALA A 25 -18.06 20.05 14.28
N LEU A 26 -18.67 20.69 13.27
CA LEU A 26 -18.11 20.79 11.92
C LEU A 26 -16.81 21.63 11.92
N PRO A 27 -15.63 21.05 11.61
CA PRO A 27 -14.37 21.78 11.61
C PRO A 27 -14.34 22.92 10.58
N GLY A 28 -14.01 24.13 11.01
CA GLY A 28 -13.80 25.27 10.12
C GLY A 28 -12.42 25.29 9.49
N TYR A 29 -11.40 25.46 10.35
CA TYR A 29 -9.98 25.30 10.04
C TYR A 29 -9.22 25.08 11.34
N LEU A 30 -8.01 24.56 11.21
CA LEU A 30 -7.03 24.49 12.28
C LEU A 30 -6.11 25.71 12.20
N GLU A 31 -5.95 26.42 13.31
CA GLU A 31 -5.02 27.52 13.48
C GLU A 31 -3.80 27.04 14.29
N SER A 32 -2.62 27.01 13.67
CA SER A 32 -1.39 26.52 14.31
C SER A 32 -0.37 27.65 14.43
N ALA A 33 0.08 27.93 15.65
CA ALA A 33 1.20 28.85 15.88
C ALA A 33 2.49 28.21 15.36
N GLU A 34 3.10 28.84 14.37
CA GLU A 34 4.31 28.34 13.70
C GLU A 34 5.55 29.12 14.13
N LEU A 35 5.40 30.43 14.37
CA LEU A 35 6.51 31.30 14.74
C LEU A 35 6.17 32.07 16.01
N ASN A 36 7.14 32.12 16.91
CA ASN A 36 7.18 33.08 18.00
C ASN A 36 8.36 34.04 17.81
N GLU A 37 8.54 34.98 18.73
CA GLU A 37 9.65 35.95 18.68
C GLU A 37 11.04 35.27 18.51
N GLN A 38 11.27 34.17 19.24
CA GLN A 38 12.53 33.40 19.19
C GLN A 38 12.73 32.73 17.83
N ALA A 39 11.71 32.09 17.27
CA ALA A 39 11.79 31.48 15.95
C ALA A 39 12.06 32.53 14.86
N MET A 40 11.43 33.69 14.98
CA MET A 40 11.66 34.81 14.06
C MET A 40 13.09 35.39 14.13
N GLN A 41 13.88 35.13 15.19
CA GLN A 41 15.29 35.53 15.26
C GLN A 41 16.16 34.89 14.16
N ALA A 42 15.71 33.78 13.57
CA ALA A 42 16.38 33.17 12.43
C ALA A 42 16.49 34.11 11.22
N TYR A 43 15.62 35.12 11.12
CA TYR A 43 15.53 36.05 9.98
C TYR A 43 16.24 37.39 10.21
N ASP A 44 16.76 37.67 11.41
CA ASP A 44 17.33 38.98 11.77
C ASP A 44 18.53 39.40 10.90
N ARG A 45 19.17 38.44 10.21
CA ARG A 45 20.30 38.69 9.30
C ARG A 45 19.88 39.06 7.87
N VAL A 46 18.64 38.78 7.49
CA VAL A 46 18.17 38.89 6.09
C VAL A 46 17.10 39.96 5.90
N MET A 47 16.38 40.33 6.96
CA MET A 47 15.37 41.38 6.93
C MET A 47 15.12 41.92 8.33
N SER A 48 14.62 43.16 8.40
CA SER A 48 14.11 43.74 9.62
C SER A 48 12.81 43.03 10.08
N ARG A 49 12.46 43.21 11.36
CA ARG A 49 11.23 42.62 11.91
C ARG A 49 9.97 43.12 11.22
N ASP A 50 9.92 44.39 10.83
CA ASP A 50 8.74 44.93 10.15
C ASP A 50 8.61 44.40 8.71
N GLU A 51 9.72 44.21 8.00
CA GLU A 51 9.74 43.54 6.69
C GLU A 51 9.29 42.07 6.81
N LEU A 52 9.74 41.35 7.85
CA LEU A 52 9.30 39.98 8.10
C LEU A 52 7.79 39.92 8.36
N ARG A 53 7.26 40.76 9.26
CA ARG A 53 5.82 40.82 9.54
C ARG A 53 5.00 41.11 8.29
N GLY A 54 5.46 42.02 7.45
CA GLY A 54 4.85 42.30 6.14
C GLY A 54 4.82 41.06 5.24
N LYS A 55 5.96 40.36 5.11
CA LYS A 55 6.05 39.11 4.34
C LYS A 55 5.18 37.98 4.91
N LEU A 56 5.09 37.86 6.23
CA LEU A 56 4.25 36.85 6.87
C LEU A 56 2.78 37.05 6.48
N LEU A 57 2.29 38.30 6.49
CA LEU A 57 0.95 38.64 6.02
C LEU A 57 0.76 38.32 4.52
N GLU A 58 1.75 38.65 3.67
CA GLU A 58 1.72 38.29 2.23
C GLU A 58 1.63 36.77 2.01
N LEU A 59 2.22 35.99 2.91
CA LEU A 59 2.22 34.53 2.89
C LEU A 59 1.02 33.92 3.63
N ASN A 60 0.02 34.72 4.02
CA ASN A 60 -1.18 34.32 4.74
C ASN A 60 -0.94 33.74 6.15
N TYR A 61 0.16 34.14 6.81
CA TYR A 61 0.26 34.01 8.26
C TYR A 61 -0.54 35.11 8.93
N GLU A 62 -1.11 34.81 10.09
CA GLU A 62 -1.88 35.76 10.89
C GLU A 62 -1.37 35.81 12.33
N PRO A 63 -1.38 36.98 13.00
CA PRO A 63 -1.10 37.07 14.41
C PRO A 63 -2.08 36.20 15.22
N MET A 64 -1.56 35.46 16.20
CA MET A 64 -2.33 34.56 17.05
C MET A 64 -2.16 34.93 18.53
N PRO A 65 -3.24 35.11 19.30
CA PRO A 65 -3.11 35.32 20.74
C PRO A 65 -2.70 34.03 21.45
N ALA A 66 -1.85 34.14 22.46
CA ALA A 66 -1.58 33.06 23.41
C ALA A 66 -2.81 32.81 24.30
N PHE A 67 -3.17 31.56 24.56
CA PHE A 67 -4.46 31.22 25.19
C PHE A 67 -4.39 30.20 26.35
N LEU A 68 -3.23 29.56 26.63
CA LEU A 68 -3.07 28.60 27.73
C LEU A 68 -1.64 28.61 28.33
N PRO A 69 -1.32 29.52 29.26
CA PRO A 69 -2.16 30.62 29.74
C PRO A 69 -2.19 31.77 28.72
N GLU A 70 -3.13 32.69 28.93
CA GLU A 70 -3.18 33.95 28.19
C GLU A 70 -1.92 34.79 28.50
N GLN A 71 -1.23 35.23 27.45
CA GLN A 71 -0.01 36.04 27.55
C GLN A 71 -0.05 37.12 26.45
N ALA A 72 -0.52 38.32 26.81
CA ALA A 72 -0.75 39.39 25.85
C ALA A 72 0.52 39.87 25.13
N ASP A 73 1.69 39.73 25.77
CA ASP A 73 2.98 40.17 25.22
C ASP A 73 3.64 39.12 24.31
N LEU A 74 3.11 37.90 24.24
CA LEU A 74 3.68 36.85 23.42
C LEU A 74 3.28 37.04 21.96
N GLU A 75 4.24 37.41 21.11
CA GLU A 75 4.03 37.47 19.67
C GLU A 75 4.05 36.05 19.08
N LEU A 76 2.90 35.60 18.59
CA LEU A 76 2.76 34.37 17.81
C LEU A 76 2.20 34.68 16.42
N TRP A 77 2.73 33.99 15.42
CA TRP A 77 2.24 33.99 14.05
C TRP A 77 1.80 32.57 13.69
N ALA A 78 0.60 32.46 13.17
CA ALA A 78 -0.05 31.20 12.88
C ALA A 78 -0.39 31.06 11.41
N ILE A 79 -0.54 29.82 10.98
CA ILE A 79 -1.18 29.46 9.72
C ILE A 79 -2.56 28.87 9.99
N ARG A 80 -3.48 29.10 9.05
CA ARG A 80 -4.82 28.49 9.06
C ARG A 80 -4.90 27.45 7.95
N GLN A 81 -5.33 26.25 8.31
CA GLN A 81 -5.31 25.09 7.41
C GLN A 81 -6.56 24.23 7.50
N GLY A 82 -6.83 23.46 6.45
CA GLY A 82 -7.92 22.47 6.42
C GLY A 82 -9.32 23.10 6.28
N PHE A 83 -9.47 24.08 5.40
CA PHE A 83 -10.76 24.73 5.16
C PHE A 83 -11.72 23.80 4.43
N THR A 84 -12.89 23.55 5.01
CA THR A 84 -13.92 22.67 4.44
C THR A 84 -15.26 23.38 4.33
N THR A 85 -15.95 23.16 3.20
CA THR A 85 -17.35 23.51 3.00
C THR A 85 -18.16 22.23 3.04
N TYR A 86 -19.11 22.15 3.96
CA TYR A 86 -19.94 20.96 4.14
C TYR A 86 -21.30 21.08 3.41
N ALA A 87 -22.08 20.01 3.41
CA ALA A 87 -23.44 19.91 2.89
C ALA A 87 -24.47 20.17 4.01
N PRO A 88 -25.73 20.49 3.71
CA PRO A 88 -26.76 20.66 4.75
C PRO A 88 -27.01 19.35 5.51
N ALA A 89 -27.76 19.42 6.62
CA ALA A 89 -28.12 18.24 7.42
C ALA A 89 -28.84 17.15 6.60
N SER A 90 -29.69 17.55 5.64
CA SER A 90 -30.36 16.63 4.71
C SER A 90 -29.41 15.86 3.79
N ALA A 91 -28.15 16.31 3.69
CA ALA A 91 -27.05 15.70 2.96
C ALA A 91 -25.94 15.22 3.93
N PHE A 92 -26.31 14.96 5.19
CA PHE A 92 -25.46 14.37 6.23
C PHE A 92 -24.16 15.15 6.49
N HIS A 93 -24.17 16.47 6.25
CA HIS A 93 -23.00 17.33 6.41
C HIS A 93 -21.75 16.84 5.65
N ARG A 94 -21.93 16.14 4.53
CA ARG A 94 -20.79 15.69 3.70
C ARG A 94 -19.97 16.85 3.15
N THR A 95 -18.68 16.66 2.94
CA THR A 95 -17.81 17.66 2.30
C THR A 95 -18.26 17.94 0.87
N LEU A 96 -18.52 19.21 0.53
CA LEU A 96 -18.82 19.68 -0.82
C LEU A 96 -17.62 20.34 -1.49
N ALA A 97 -16.74 20.96 -0.71
CA ALA A 97 -15.48 21.50 -1.20
C ALA A 97 -14.46 21.60 -0.06
N PHE A 98 -13.19 21.62 -0.40
CA PHE A 98 -12.12 21.87 0.56
C PHE A 98 -10.92 22.54 -0.09
N ARG A 99 -10.06 23.14 0.73
CA ARG A 99 -8.73 23.62 0.36
C ARG A 99 -7.82 23.59 1.58
N GLU A 100 -6.54 23.30 1.37
CA GLU A 100 -5.59 23.21 2.47
C GLU A 100 -5.33 24.58 3.09
N THR A 101 -5.10 25.61 2.27
CA THR A 101 -4.93 27.00 2.74
C THR A 101 -5.71 27.95 1.85
N ARG A 102 -5.86 29.21 2.27
CA ARG A 102 -6.52 30.24 1.45
C ARG A 102 -5.73 30.60 0.17
N SER A 103 -4.45 30.24 0.09
CA SER A 103 -3.62 30.39 -1.12
C SER A 103 -3.99 29.40 -2.23
N HIS A 104 -4.68 28.30 -1.89
CA HIS A 104 -5.11 27.30 -2.86
C HIS A 104 -6.54 27.58 -3.35
N GLY A 105 -6.80 27.22 -4.61
CA GLY A 105 -8.18 27.16 -5.11
C GLY A 105 -8.97 26.03 -4.45
N LEU A 106 -10.30 26.03 -4.65
CA LEU A 106 -11.19 25.04 -4.07
C LEU A 106 -11.18 23.74 -4.88
N THR A 107 -11.06 22.61 -4.19
CA THR A 107 -11.37 21.29 -4.73
C THR A 107 -12.83 20.98 -4.42
N ASN A 108 -13.64 20.74 -5.44
CA ASN A 108 -15.05 20.43 -5.30
C ASN A 108 -15.27 18.92 -5.24
N VAL A 109 -16.23 18.50 -4.43
CA VAL A 109 -16.55 17.10 -4.15
C VAL A 109 -18.05 16.89 -4.40
N ALA A 110 -18.38 15.96 -5.28
CA ALA A 110 -19.74 15.50 -5.48
C ALA A 110 -19.92 14.09 -4.89
N HIS A 111 -21.12 13.79 -4.42
CA HIS A 111 -21.47 12.50 -3.85
C HIS A 111 -22.46 11.76 -4.75
N ASP A 112 -22.63 10.48 -4.48
CA ASP A 112 -23.74 9.69 -5.01
C ASP A 112 -25.11 10.20 -4.45
N PRO A 113 -26.25 9.77 -5.01
CA PRO A 113 -27.57 10.25 -4.59
C PRO A 113 -27.89 10.06 -3.10
N TYR A 114 -27.17 9.14 -2.42
CA TYR A 114 -27.38 8.81 -1.02
C TYR A 114 -26.27 9.34 -0.08
N TYR A 115 -25.33 10.15 -0.58
CA TYR A 115 -24.23 10.71 0.21
C TYR A 115 -23.38 9.65 0.95
N CYS A 116 -23.28 8.46 0.37
CA CYS A 116 -22.48 7.34 0.86
C CYS A 116 -21.07 7.38 0.28
N GLN A 117 -20.92 7.74 -0.99
CA GLN A 117 -19.66 7.68 -1.73
C GLN A 117 -19.39 8.98 -2.49
N ILE A 118 -18.11 9.32 -2.64
CA ILE A 118 -17.68 10.45 -3.47
C ILE A 118 -17.72 10.02 -4.94
N SER A 119 -18.66 10.58 -5.71
CA SER A 119 -18.87 10.26 -7.12
C SER A 119 -17.98 11.09 -8.05
N SER A 120 -17.50 12.25 -7.58
CA SER A 120 -16.60 13.09 -8.36
C SER A 120 -15.74 14.00 -7.50
N VAL A 121 -14.52 14.25 -7.96
CA VAL A 121 -13.64 15.30 -7.44
C VAL A 121 -13.22 16.19 -8.60
N THR A 122 -13.36 17.51 -8.44
CA THR A 122 -12.93 18.51 -9.42
C THR A 122 -11.91 19.43 -8.79
N LEU A 123 -10.70 19.44 -9.33
CA LEU A 123 -9.60 20.30 -8.90
C LEU A 123 -9.81 21.76 -9.32
N PRO A 124 -9.05 22.72 -8.73
CA PRO A 124 -9.20 24.14 -9.04
C PRO A 124 -8.94 24.52 -10.51
N ASP A 125 -8.15 23.73 -11.22
CA ASP A 125 -7.87 23.89 -12.65
C ASP A 125 -8.98 23.33 -13.56
N GLY A 126 -10.02 22.73 -12.98
CA GLY A 126 -11.14 22.12 -13.69
C GLY A 126 -10.93 20.64 -14.03
N CYS A 127 -9.76 20.06 -13.76
CA CYS A 127 -9.53 18.63 -13.94
C CYS A 127 -10.47 17.83 -13.03
N ARG A 128 -11.16 16.85 -13.62
CA ARG A 128 -12.24 16.12 -12.95
C ARG A 128 -11.99 14.63 -12.99
N THR A 129 -12.12 13.99 -11.83
CA THR A 129 -12.18 12.53 -11.71
C THR A 129 -13.60 12.12 -11.35
N LEU A 130 -14.10 11.07 -12.00
CA LEU A 130 -15.39 10.44 -11.73
C LEU A 130 -15.17 9.04 -11.18
N ALA A 131 -15.99 8.61 -10.23
CA ALA A 131 -15.98 7.24 -9.72
C ALA A 131 -17.40 6.71 -9.58
N SER A 132 -17.59 5.44 -9.96
CA SER A 132 -18.77 4.66 -9.61
C SER A 132 -18.35 3.41 -8.85
N PHE A 133 -19.26 2.90 -8.02
CA PHE A 133 -18.95 1.92 -6.99
C PHE A 133 -19.80 0.67 -7.14
N ASP A 134 -19.27 -0.47 -6.71
CA ASP A 134 -20.06 -1.64 -6.37
C ASP A 134 -20.57 -1.49 -4.94
N TYR A 135 -21.89 -1.36 -4.76
CA TYR A 135 -22.48 -1.13 -3.44
C TYR A 135 -22.52 -2.38 -2.55
N HIS A 136 -22.23 -3.57 -3.07
CA HIS A 136 -22.13 -4.77 -2.24
C HIS A 136 -20.86 -4.74 -1.37
N CYS A 137 -19.74 -4.25 -1.91
CA CYS A 137 -18.46 -4.15 -1.23
C CYS A 137 -18.01 -2.71 -0.93
N LEU A 138 -18.76 -1.70 -1.41
CA LEU A 138 -18.46 -0.27 -1.28
C LEU A 138 -17.11 0.14 -1.90
N GLN A 139 -16.65 -0.57 -2.93
CA GLN A 139 -15.38 -0.32 -3.62
C GLN A 139 -15.59 0.31 -5.01
N PRO A 140 -14.65 1.14 -5.51
CA PRO A 140 -14.72 1.69 -6.86
C PRO A 140 -14.68 0.59 -7.92
N ARG A 141 -15.62 0.58 -8.86
CA ARG A 141 -15.65 -0.38 -9.98
C ARG A 141 -15.31 0.25 -11.33
N HIS A 142 -15.43 1.57 -11.44
CA HIS A 142 -15.13 2.32 -12.66
C HIS A 142 -14.74 3.75 -12.30
N ILE A 143 -13.55 4.17 -12.71
CA ILE A 143 -12.99 5.50 -12.49
C ILE A 143 -12.67 6.12 -13.85
N THR A 144 -13.12 7.35 -14.09
CA THR A 144 -12.71 8.14 -15.25
C THR A 144 -11.78 9.25 -14.78
N ASP A 145 -10.57 9.30 -15.31
CA ASP A 145 -9.57 10.32 -14.99
C ASP A 145 -9.83 11.64 -15.75
N PRO A 146 -9.07 12.73 -15.46
CA PRO A 146 -9.25 14.00 -16.16
C PRO A 146 -8.96 14.01 -17.66
N ASN A 147 -8.34 12.96 -18.20
CA ASN A 147 -8.06 12.78 -19.63
C ASN A 147 -9.08 11.84 -20.29
N ASP A 148 -10.20 11.57 -19.63
CA ASP A 148 -11.24 10.62 -20.04
C ASP A 148 -10.75 9.16 -20.17
N ASN A 149 -9.60 8.81 -19.59
CA ASN A 149 -9.20 7.41 -19.50
C ASN A 149 -10.01 6.72 -18.39
N VAL A 150 -10.40 5.49 -18.64
CA VAL A 150 -11.21 4.65 -17.78
C VAL A 150 -10.32 3.59 -17.12
N GLN A 151 -10.51 3.39 -15.82
CA GLN A 151 -9.97 2.27 -15.04
C GLN A 151 -11.14 1.50 -14.42
N GLU A 152 -11.14 0.19 -14.56
CA GLU A 152 -12.21 -0.69 -14.09
C GLU A 152 -11.68 -1.79 -13.18
N ALA A 153 -12.52 -2.19 -12.23
CA ALA A 153 -12.26 -3.30 -11.33
C ALA A 153 -13.52 -4.15 -11.14
N LEU A 154 -13.34 -5.47 -11.15
CA LEU A 154 -14.36 -6.46 -10.83
C LEU A 154 -14.01 -7.13 -9.51
N TYR A 155 -15.01 -7.38 -8.66
CA TYR A 155 -14.84 -7.97 -7.33
C TYR A 155 -15.69 -9.23 -7.16
N ASP A 156 -15.29 -10.11 -6.25
CA ASP A 156 -16.16 -11.20 -5.77
C ASP A 156 -17.09 -10.74 -4.64
N GLY A 157 -17.93 -11.68 -4.16
CA GLY A 157 -18.85 -11.44 -3.04
C GLY A 157 -18.18 -11.12 -1.70
N PHE A 158 -16.86 -11.22 -1.59
CA PHE A 158 -16.08 -10.81 -0.40
C PHE A 158 -15.36 -9.47 -0.61
N GLY A 159 -15.53 -8.82 -1.77
CA GLY A 159 -14.84 -7.58 -2.12
C GLY A 159 -13.37 -7.77 -2.49
N ARG A 160 -12.96 -8.99 -2.87
CA ARG A 160 -11.62 -9.25 -3.41
C ARG A 160 -11.62 -9.01 -4.91
N MET A 161 -10.59 -8.33 -5.42
CA MET A 161 -10.47 -8.05 -6.85
C MET A 161 -10.32 -9.34 -7.64
N LEU A 162 -11.10 -9.50 -8.71
CA LEU A 162 -11.04 -10.64 -9.64
C LEU A 162 -10.35 -10.27 -10.94
N ALA A 163 -10.60 -9.08 -11.46
CA ALA A 163 -9.96 -8.57 -12.65
C ALA A 163 -9.89 -7.03 -12.62
N SER A 164 -8.92 -6.48 -13.34
CA SER A 164 -8.85 -5.04 -13.61
C SER A 164 -8.55 -4.77 -15.07
N SER A 165 -9.01 -3.62 -15.55
CA SER A 165 -8.75 -3.15 -16.90
C SER A 165 -8.57 -1.64 -16.92
N PHE A 166 -7.94 -1.12 -17.97
CA PHE A 166 -7.90 0.30 -18.24
C PHE A 166 -7.82 0.56 -19.74
N HIS A 167 -8.48 1.62 -20.18
CA HIS A 167 -8.55 2.02 -21.59
C HIS A 167 -8.87 3.50 -21.72
N GLY A 168 -8.59 4.08 -22.88
CA GLY A 168 -8.82 5.49 -23.13
C GLY A 168 -8.32 5.87 -24.51
N THR A 169 -7.64 7.01 -24.60
CA THR A 169 -7.08 7.47 -25.86
C THR A 169 -5.60 7.82 -25.74
N GLU A 170 -4.81 7.38 -26.70
CA GLU A 170 -3.39 7.73 -26.85
C GLU A 170 -3.19 8.32 -28.24
N HIS A 171 -2.56 9.50 -28.33
CA HIS A 171 -2.37 10.22 -29.59
C HIS A 171 -3.67 10.47 -30.41
N GLY A 172 -4.82 10.54 -29.72
CA GLY A 172 -6.13 10.76 -30.35
C GLY A 172 -6.82 9.48 -30.85
N GLU A 173 -6.20 8.32 -30.68
CA GLU A 173 -6.76 7.02 -31.08
C GLU A 173 -7.12 6.18 -29.84
N PRO A 174 -8.16 5.31 -29.91
CA PRO A 174 -8.48 4.39 -28.84
C PRO A 174 -7.30 3.45 -28.53
N ALA A 175 -6.95 3.33 -27.25
CA ALA A 175 -5.87 2.47 -26.77
C ALA A 175 -6.21 1.87 -25.41
N GLY A 176 -5.56 0.75 -25.07
CA GLY A 176 -5.75 0.08 -23.78
C GLY A 176 -6.23 -1.37 -23.87
N PHE A 177 -6.69 -1.86 -22.73
CA PHE A 177 -7.29 -3.18 -22.54
C PHE A 177 -8.79 -3.18 -22.85
N ALA A 178 -9.42 -4.36 -22.97
CA ALA A 178 -10.86 -4.43 -23.20
C ALA A 178 -11.64 -4.03 -21.93
N PRO A 179 -12.84 -3.42 -22.05
CA PRO A 179 -13.67 -3.11 -20.90
C PRO A 179 -14.08 -4.39 -20.15
N LEU A 180 -14.23 -4.31 -18.82
CA LEU A 180 -14.58 -5.47 -18.00
C LEU A 180 -15.99 -6.00 -18.23
N SER A 181 -16.84 -5.25 -18.95
CA SER A 181 -18.14 -5.76 -19.44
C SER A 181 -17.99 -6.93 -20.44
N GLU A 182 -16.82 -7.06 -21.08
CA GLU A 182 -16.51 -8.16 -22.00
C GLU A 182 -15.81 -9.34 -21.30
N TYR A 183 -15.29 -9.14 -20.08
CA TYR A 183 -14.58 -10.17 -19.34
C TYR A 183 -15.53 -11.22 -18.78
N GLN A 184 -15.32 -12.49 -19.14
CA GLN A 184 -16.14 -13.62 -18.68
C GLN A 184 -15.31 -14.63 -17.92
N ARG A 185 -15.48 -14.70 -16.60
CA ARG A 185 -14.74 -15.66 -15.78
C ARG A 185 -15.35 -17.06 -15.88
N GLU A 186 -14.70 -17.95 -16.62
CA GLU A 186 -15.19 -19.33 -16.83
C GLU A 186 -14.91 -20.28 -15.66
N SER A 187 -13.85 -20.02 -14.89
CA SER A 187 -13.43 -20.85 -13.75
C SER A 187 -12.84 -20.00 -12.64
N GLU A 188 -13.09 -20.42 -11.40
CA GLU A 188 -12.44 -19.88 -10.19
C GLU A 188 -11.20 -20.68 -9.79
N ASP A 189 -10.90 -21.78 -10.48
CA ASP A 189 -9.78 -22.65 -10.14
C ASP A 189 -8.44 -22.01 -10.51
N LEU A 190 -7.60 -21.80 -9.49
CA LEU A 190 -6.28 -21.20 -9.63
C LEU A 190 -5.37 -22.05 -10.54
N ALA A 191 -5.40 -23.38 -10.40
CA ALA A 191 -4.53 -24.26 -11.18
C ALA A 191 -4.86 -24.20 -12.69
N SER A 192 -6.15 -24.17 -13.03
CA SER A 192 -6.63 -23.98 -14.41
C SER A 192 -6.16 -22.64 -15.00
N ALA A 193 -6.21 -21.57 -14.22
CA ALA A 193 -5.74 -20.26 -14.66
C ALA A 193 -4.22 -20.20 -14.92
N LEU A 194 -3.43 -20.98 -14.18
CA LEU A 194 -1.99 -21.11 -14.43
C LEU A 194 -1.67 -21.94 -15.68
N ALA A 195 -2.52 -22.94 -15.97
CA ALA A 195 -2.37 -23.82 -17.12
C ALA A 195 -2.68 -23.10 -18.45
N ASP A 196 -3.69 -22.23 -18.45
CA ASP A 196 -4.04 -21.38 -19.59
C ASP A 196 -4.22 -19.91 -19.16
N PRO A 197 -3.11 -19.17 -18.98
CA PRO A 197 -3.16 -17.79 -18.50
C PRO A 197 -3.81 -16.85 -19.52
N HIS A 198 -3.78 -17.17 -20.82
CA HIS A 198 -4.43 -16.37 -21.84
C HIS A 198 -5.96 -16.50 -21.77
N ALA A 199 -6.50 -17.71 -21.57
CA ALA A 199 -7.93 -17.89 -21.35
C ALA A 199 -8.41 -17.25 -20.04
N ALA A 200 -7.59 -17.29 -18.99
CA ALA A 200 -7.90 -16.70 -17.69
C ALA A 200 -7.89 -15.16 -17.70
N LEU A 201 -6.93 -14.55 -18.41
CA LEU A 201 -6.77 -13.10 -18.50
C LEU A 201 -7.64 -12.46 -19.58
N GLN A 202 -7.85 -13.17 -20.70
CA GLN A 202 -8.52 -12.65 -21.89
C GLN A 202 -7.85 -11.35 -22.35
N ASN A 203 -8.64 -10.28 -22.47
CA ASN A 203 -8.18 -8.95 -22.87
C ASN A 203 -8.14 -7.96 -21.70
N ALA A 204 -8.21 -8.44 -20.44
CA ALA A 204 -8.09 -7.60 -19.25
C ALA A 204 -6.61 -7.29 -18.94
N ALA A 205 -6.37 -6.23 -18.14
CA ALA A 205 -5.02 -5.87 -17.72
C ALA A 205 -4.47 -6.86 -16.68
N SER A 206 -5.31 -7.25 -15.72
CA SER A 206 -4.96 -8.25 -14.72
C SER A 206 -6.13 -9.15 -14.33
N ALA A 207 -5.81 -10.36 -13.85
CA ALA A 207 -6.75 -11.29 -13.25
C ALA A 207 -6.17 -11.90 -11.97
N CYS A 208 -6.98 -11.97 -10.91
CA CYS A 208 -6.59 -12.42 -9.58
C CYS A 208 -7.38 -13.66 -9.17
N TYR A 209 -6.68 -14.73 -8.82
CA TYR A 209 -7.26 -16.01 -8.41
C TYR A 209 -6.89 -16.30 -6.95
N TYR A 210 -7.83 -16.86 -6.19
CA TYR A 210 -7.66 -17.13 -4.77
C TYR A 210 -8.07 -18.56 -4.44
N ASP A 211 -7.14 -19.34 -3.89
CA ASP A 211 -7.45 -20.63 -3.27
C ASP A 211 -7.40 -20.46 -1.75
N ALA A 212 -8.47 -19.87 -1.22
CA ALA A 212 -8.59 -19.56 0.21
C ALA A 212 -8.79 -20.81 1.09
N PHE A 213 -9.20 -21.93 0.49
CA PHE A 213 -9.50 -23.18 1.18
C PHE A 213 -8.48 -24.28 0.87
N SER A 214 -7.36 -23.94 0.22
CA SER A 214 -6.26 -24.85 -0.12
C SER A 214 -5.76 -25.66 1.09
N TRP A 215 -5.77 -25.08 2.30
CA TRP A 215 -5.33 -25.76 3.52
C TRP A 215 -6.33 -26.81 4.04
N MET A 216 -7.59 -26.74 3.61
CA MET A 216 -8.66 -27.66 4.01
C MET A 216 -8.74 -28.90 3.11
N GLN A 217 -7.93 -28.98 2.06
CA GLN A 217 -7.82 -30.15 1.20
C GLN A 217 -7.17 -31.35 1.93
N PRO A 218 -7.25 -32.58 1.38
CA PRO A 218 -6.53 -33.74 1.91
C PRO A 218 -5.03 -33.47 2.08
N VAL A 219 -4.38 -34.19 3.00
CA VAL A 219 -2.98 -33.94 3.41
C VAL A 219 -2.02 -34.02 2.22
N GLU A 220 -2.34 -34.86 1.23
CA GLU A 220 -1.57 -35.11 0.02
C GLU A 220 -1.61 -33.93 -0.96
N THR A 221 -2.64 -33.09 -0.91
CA THR A 221 -2.85 -32.01 -1.88
C THR A 221 -2.97 -30.63 -1.26
N ARG A 222 -3.10 -30.54 0.07
CA ARG A 222 -3.24 -29.28 0.79
C ARG A 222 -2.01 -28.40 0.62
N GLN A 223 -2.26 -27.11 0.48
CA GLN A 223 -1.24 -26.07 0.42
C GLN A 223 -1.62 -24.95 1.39
N PRO A 224 -0.69 -24.09 1.84
CA PRO A 224 -1.04 -22.84 2.50
C PRO A 224 -2.00 -22.02 1.64
N VAL A 225 -2.68 -21.03 2.21
CA VAL A 225 -3.61 -20.18 1.43
C VAL A 225 -2.86 -19.52 0.29
N GLN A 226 -3.36 -19.65 -0.94
CA GLN A 226 -2.68 -19.13 -2.13
C GLN A 226 -3.50 -18.09 -2.88
N SER A 227 -2.81 -17.15 -3.48
CA SER A 227 -3.36 -16.26 -4.49
C SER A 227 -2.41 -16.16 -5.67
N ALA A 228 -2.96 -16.07 -6.88
CA ALA A 228 -2.21 -15.81 -8.10
C ALA A 228 -2.69 -14.51 -8.74
N VAL A 229 -1.75 -13.74 -9.29
CA VAL A 229 -2.00 -12.54 -10.09
C VAL A 229 -1.39 -12.76 -11.47
N LEU A 230 -2.23 -12.69 -12.48
CA LEU A 230 -1.86 -12.66 -13.90
C LEU A 230 -1.89 -11.20 -14.35
N LEU A 231 -0.85 -10.74 -15.02
CA LEU A 231 -0.70 -9.36 -15.45
C LEU A 231 -0.16 -9.32 -16.89
N ALA A 232 -0.93 -8.77 -17.82
CA ALA A 232 -0.43 -8.50 -19.17
C ALA A 232 0.55 -7.32 -19.12
N ASP A 233 1.65 -7.44 -19.87
CA ASP A 233 2.62 -6.36 -19.99
C ASP A 233 2.41 -5.44 -21.21
N ARG A 234 1.48 -5.81 -22.10
CA ARG A 234 1.09 -5.07 -23.31
C ARG A 234 -0.41 -5.17 -23.55
N TYR A 235 -0.94 -4.30 -24.42
CA TYR A 235 -2.35 -4.31 -24.80
C TYR A 235 -2.71 -5.50 -25.70
N PRO A 236 -4.00 -5.92 -25.70
CA PRO A 236 -4.48 -6.99 -26.55
C PRO A 236 -4.18 -6.74 -28.04
N GLY A 237 -3.79 -7.79 -28.76
CA GLY A 237 -3.45 -7.72 -30.18
C GLY A 237 -1.97 -7.43 -30.47
N ASP A 238 -1.17 -7.02 -29.47
CA ASP A 238 0.28 -6.97 -29.62
C ASP A 238 0.85 -8.40 -29.69
N PRO A 239 1.59 -8.77 -30.76
CA PRO A 239 2.15 -10.11 -30.92
C PRO A 239 3.23 -10.47 -29.90
N GLU A 240 3.79 -9.49 -29.19
CA GLU A 240 4.79 -9.70 -28.15
C GLU A 240 4.18 -9.72 -26.74
N LEU A 241 2.85 -9.61 -26.59
CA LEU A 241 2.18 -9.64 -25.28
C LEU A 241 2.62 -10.85 -24.44
N GLN A 242 3.04 -10.58 -23.21
CA GLN A 242 3.36 -11.59 -22.22
C GLN A 242 2.48 -11.45 -20.98
N ILE A 243 2.15 -12.60 -20.37
CA ILE A 243 1.43 -12.65 -19.11
C ILE A 243 2.40 -12.99 -17.99
N ARG A 244 2.68 -12.00 -17.14
CA ARG A 244 3.46 -12.17 -15.92
C ARG A 244 2.58 -12.84 -14.87
N ILE A 245 3.11 -13.88 -14.22
CA ILE A 245 2.37 -14.62 -13.21
C ILE A 245 3.13 -14.57 -11.89
N SER A 246 2.45 -14.10 -10.84
CA SER A 246 2.97 -14.09 -9.48
C SER A 246 2.03 -14.86 -8.56
N LEU A 247 2.58 -15.71 -7.70
CA LEU A 247 1.85 -16.36 -6.62
C LEU A 247 2.35 -15.87 -5.27
N SER A 248 1.43 -15.78 -4.32
CA SER A 248 1.73 -15.58 -2.91
C SER A 248 1.07 -16.68 -2.10
N SER A 249 1.82 -17.27 -1.18
CA SER A 249 1.31 -18.21 -0.18
C SER A 249 1.37 -17.56 1.20
N SER A 250 0.30 -17.71 1.98
CA SER A 250 0.18 -17.15 3.32
C SER A 250 -0.18 -18.21 4.35
N ASP A 251 0.22 -17.99 5.60
CA ASP A 251 -0.16 -18.84 6.71
C ASP A 251 -1.53 -18.47 7.31
N GLY A 252 -1.97 -19.21 8.33
CA GLY A 252 -3.24 -18.97 9.02
C GLY A 252 -3.33 -17.64 9.80
N PHE A 253 -2.28 -16.83 9.83
CA PHE A 253 -2.27 -15.48 10.39
C PHE A 253 -2.20 -14.39 9.30
N GLY A 254 -2.27 -14.77 8.01
CA GLY A 254 -2.19 -13.87 6.87
C GLY A 254 -0.78 -13.37 6.55
N ARG A 255 0.26 -13.99 7.13
CA ARG A 255 1.66 -13.61 6.86
C ARG A 255 2.13 -14.29 5.59
N ALA A 256 2.88 -13.57 4.75
CA ALA A 256 3.47 -14.14 3.55
C ALA A 256 4.55 -15.18 3.92
N LEU A 257 4.38 -16.41 3.46
CA LEU A 257 5.32 -17.53 3.65
C LEU A 257 6.30 -17.66 2.49
N GLN A 258 5.82 -17.46 1.27
CA GLN A 258 6.57 -17.69 0.03
C GLN A 258 5.90 -16.93 -1.11
N SER A 259 6.66 -16.16 -1.88
CA SER A 259 6.23 -15.62 -3.16
C SER A 259 6.92 -16.35 -4.31
N LYS A 260 6.22 -16.49 -5.44
CA LYS A 260 6.75 -17.08 -6.67
C LYS A 260 6.44 -16.22 -7.86
N GLN A 261 7.40 -16.11 -8.78
CA GLN A 261 7.22 -15.43 -10.06
C GLN A 261 7.58 -16.39 -11.19
N LYS A 262 6.71 -16.54 -12.18
CA LYS A 262 7.02 -17.31 -13.39
C LYS A 262 8.11 -16.58 -14.15
N VAL A 263 9.12 -17.31 -14.57
CA VAL A 263 10.27 -16.80 -15.32
C VAL A 263 10.54 -17.69 -16.51
N GLU A 264 11.40 -17.22 -17.41
CA GLU A 264 11.82 -17.99 -18.58
C GLU A 264 12.37 -19.37 -18.21
N PRO A 265 12.30 -20.36 -19.11
CA PRO A 265 12.89 -21.68 -18.90
C PRO A 265 14.37 -21.65 -18.47
N GLY A 266 14.80 -22.71 -17.81
CA GLY A 266 16.22 -22.94 -17.49
C GLY A 266 16.43 -23.76 -16.23
N MET A 267 17.66 -23.77 -15.73
CA MET A 267 18.03 -24.54 -14.53
C MET A 267 17.17 -24.16 -13.32
N ALA A 268 16.60 -25.18 -12.66
CA ALA A 268 15.79 -25.07 -11.46
C ALA A 268 15.90 -26.33 -10.59
N TYR A 269 15.50 -26.24 -9.32
CA TYR A 269 15.37 -27.42 -8.46
C TYR A 269 14.16 -28.25 -8.86
N ALA A 270 14.37 -29.56 -8.92
CA ALA A 270 13.33 -30.54 -9.18
C ALA A 270 12.38 -30.65 -7.98
N VAL A 271 11.08 -30.73 -8.26
CA VAL A 271 10.03 -30.77 -7.25
C VAL A 271 9.14 -31.98 -7.52
N ASP A 272 8.86 -32.77 -6.50
CA ASP A 272 7.96 -33.90 -6.61
C ASP A 272 6.47 -33.47 -6.67
N GLU A 273 5.57 -34.46 -6.72
CA GLU A 273 4.13 -34.22 -6.79
C GLU A 273 3.54 -33.62 -5.50
N ASN A 274 4.22 -33.81 -4.36
CA ASN A 274 3.80 -33.34 -3.04
C ASN A 274 4.32 -31.92 -2.73
N GLY A 275 5.12 -31.32 -3.61
CA GLY A 275 5.72 -30.01 -3.40
C GLY A 275 7.02 -30.06 -2.57
N GLU A 276 7.63 -31.23 -2.44
CA GLU A 276 8.94 -31.40 -1.82
C GLU A 276 10.04 -31.33 -2.87
N LEU A 277 11.18 -30.75 -2.50
CA LEU A 277 12.36 -30.78 -3.37
C LEU A 277 12.96 -32.18 -3.40
N ILE A 278 13.24 -32.68 -4.60
CA ILE A 278 13.89 -33.98 -4.78
C ILE A 278 15.37 -33.81 -4.42
N LEU A 279 15.84 -34.62 -3.46
CA LEU A 279 17.22 -34.56 -2.96
C LEU A 279 18.00 -35.82 -3.36
N GLU A 280 19.23 -35.61 -3.82
CA GLU A 280 20.26 -36.65 -3.97
C GLU A 280 21.47 -36.24 -3.13
N ASP A 281 21.98 -37.15 -2.30
CA ASP A 281 23.08 -36.89 -1.36
C ASP A 281 22.89 -35.64 -0.48
N GLY A 282 21.63 -35.33 -0.13
CA GLY A 282 21.27 -34.18 0.70
C GLY A 282 21.28 -32.83 -0.02
N GLN A 283 21.45 -32.81 -1.34
CA GLN A 283 21.39 -31.61 -2.18
C GLN A 283 20.21 -31.67 -3.16
N PRO A 284 19.61 -30.54 -3.53
CA PRO A 284 18.51 -30.51 -4.48
C PRO A 284 18.98 -30.90 -5.88
N VAL A 285 18.26 -31.83 -6.50
CA VAL A 285 18.47 -32.20 -7.91
C VAL A 285 18.13 -30.99 -8.79
N GLN A 286 18.99 -30.70 -9.77
CA GLN A 286 18.78 -29.63 -10.75
C GLN A 286 18.36 -30.20 -12.10
N VAL A 287 17.42 -29.52 -12.74
CA VAL A 287 16.83 -29.92 -14.02
C VAL A 287 16.68 -28.70 -14.93
N ASP A 288 16.66 -28.94 -16.24
CA ASP A 288 16.30 -27.91 -17.22
C ASP A 288 14.77 -27.78 -17.26
N ALA A 289 14.24 -26.82 -16.52
CA ALA A 289 12.80 -26.67 -16.33
C ALA A 289 12.20 -25.81 -17.46
N ALA A 290 11.29 -26.41 -18.22
CA ALA A 290 10.45 -25.68 -19.18
C ALA A 290 9.49 -24.71 -18.48
N GLU A 291 8.99 -25.09 -17.30
CA GLU A 291 8.24 -24.20 -16.42
C GLU A 291 9.11 -23.85 -15.22
N ARG A 292 9.61 -22.61 -15.15
CA ARG A 292 10.51 -22.19 -14.09
C ARG A 292 9.90 -21.08 -13.25
N TRP A 293 10.04 -21.22 -11.93
CA TRP A 293 9.54 -20.25 -10.96
C TRP A 293 10.68 -19.73 -10.10
N ARG A 294 10.82 -18.40 -10.02
CA ARG A 294 11.66 -17.77 -9.01
C ARG A 294 10.90 -17.76 -7.69
N VAL A 295 11.39 -18.53 -6.72
CA VAL A 295 10.92 -18.48 -5.34
C VAL A 295 11.63 -17.33 -4.63
N SER A 296 10.87 -16.45 -3.99
CA SER A 296 11.38 -15.32 -3.21
C SER A 296 10.65 -15.24 -1.86
N GLU A 297 11.18 -14.41 -0.96
CA GLU A 297 10.52 -14.06 0.33
C GLU A 297 10.09 -15.28 1.14
N ARG A 298 10.89 -16.34 1.12
CA ARG A 298 10.64 -17.49 1.98
C ARG A 298 11.06 -17.15 3.40
N VAL A 299 10.08 -17.05 4.29
CA VAL A 299 10.26 -16.66 5.68
C VAL A 299 9.63 -17.68 6.61
N GLU A 300 10.43 -18.18 7.55
CA GLU A 300 9.89 -18.90 8.71
C GLU A 300 9.66 -17.91 9.84
N TYR A 301 8.47 -17.94 10.44
CA TYR A 301 8.11 -17.10 11.58
C TYR A 301 8.08 -17.92 12.86
N ASN A 302 8.39 -17.28 14.00
CA ASN A 302 8.01 -17.83 15.29
C ASN A 302 6.52 -17.56 15.61
N ASN A 303 6.05 -18.07 16.76
CA ASN A 303 4.66 -17.90 17.19
C ASN A 303 4.26 -16.45 17.51
N LYS A 304 5.23 -15.51 17.60
CA LYS A 304 4.97 -14.08 17.74
C LYS A 304 4.90 -13.35 16.39
N GLY A 305 5.11 -14.05 15.28
CA GLY A 305 5.15 -13.45 13.94
C GLY A 305 6.46 -12.73 13.61
N LEU A 306 7.52 -12.99 14.36
CA LEU A 306 8.85 -12.47 14.05
C LEU A 306 9.57 -13.43 13.11
N PRO A 307 10.15 -12.96 11.99
CA PRO A 307 10.95 -13.77 11.08
C PRO A 307 12.14 -14.41 11.80
N VAL A 308 12.25 -15.74 11.82
CA VAL A 308 13.40 -16.44 12.43
C VAL A 308 14.36 -17.02 11.41
N ARG A 309 13.90 -17.29 10.18
CA ARG A 309 14.76 -17.62 9.03
C ARG A 309 14.27 -16.89 7.80
N VAL A 310 15.18 -16.18 7.14
CA VAL A 310 14.93 -15.51 5.87
C VAL A 310 15.82 -16.17 4.82
N TYR A 311 15.21 -16.93 3.91
CA TYR A 311 15.95 -17.72 2.94
C TYR A 311 16.33 -16.91 1.69
N ARG A 312 17.40 -17.33 1.02
CA ARG A 312 17.80 -16.77 -0.28
C ARG A 312 16.87 -17.25 -1.39
N PRO A 313 16.58 -16.41 -2.40
CA PRO A 313 15.81 -16.82 -3.57
C PRO A 313 16.45 -18.00 -4.33
N TYR A 314 15.62 -18.82 -4.95
CA TYR A 314 16.05 -19.96 -5.76
C TYR A 314 15.02 -20.24 -6.86
N PHE A 315 15.38 -21.09 -7.83
CA PHE A 315 14.47 -21.52 -8.89
C PHE A 315 13.90 -22.91 -8.61
N ALA A 316 12.61 -23.11 -8.90
CA ALA A 316 11.93 -24.40 -8.80
C ALA A 316 11.11 -24.67 -10.06
N GLU A 317 10.98 -25.94 -10.46
CA GLU A 317 10.29 -26.35 -11.70
C GLU A 317 8.76 -26.41 -11.58
N ARG A 318 8.20 -26.20 -10.38
CA ARG A 318 6.74 -26.24 -10.13
C ARG A 318 6.24 -25.00 -9.41
N TRP A 319 5.01 -24.60 -9.71
CA TRP A 319 4.33 -23.48 -9.08
C TRP A 319 3.86 -23.76 -7.65
N ARG A 320 3.49 -25.01 -7.32
CA ARG A 320 2.97 -25.39 -5.98
C ARG A 320 3.91 -25.00 -4.83
N TYR A 321 3.36 -24.70 -3.65
CA TYR A 321 4.14 -24.32 -2.47
C TYR A 321 5.26 -25.33 -2.18
N ILE A 322 6.48 -24.85 -1.90
CA ILE A 322 7.61 -25.72 -1.60
C ILE A 322 7.67 -25.98 -0.09
N ASN A 323 7.54 -27.24 0.33
CA ASN A 323 7.52 -27.62 1.73
C ASN A 323 8.84 -27.26 2.46
N ASP A 324 8.74 -26.78 3.70
CA ASP A 324 9.84 -26.39 4.60
C ASP A 324 10.70 -27.55 5.09
N ALA A 325 10.14 -28.75 5.18
CA ALA A 325 10.84 -29.89 5.74
C ALA A 325 12.15 -30.21 4.99
N SER A 326 12.11 -30.28 3.65
CA SER A 326 13.29 -30.61 2.84
C SER A 326 14.26 -29.44 2.66
N PHE A 327 13.76 -28.20 2.61
CA PHE A 327 14.62 -27.04 2.34
C PHE A 327 15.48 -26.62 3.55
N ARG A 328 15.06 -26.90 4.79
CA ARG A 328 15.85 -26.62 5.99
C ARG A 328 17.22 -27.30 6.01
N LEU A 329 17.39 -28.39 5.27
CA LEU A 329 18.61 -29.19 5.26
C LEU A 329 19.78 -28.50 4.53
N PHE A 330 19.49 -27.65 3.53
CA PHE A 330 20.53 -27.05 2.67
C PHE A 330 20.26 -25.57 2.31
N GLY A 331 19.05 -25.08 2.54
CA GLY A 331 18.63 -23.75 2.11
C GLY A 331 19.42 -22.65 2.84
N TYR A 332 20.17 -21.86 2.07
CA TYR A 332 20.87 -20.68 2.57
C TYR A 332 19.88 -19.70 3.19
N ASN A 333 20.07 -19.36 4.47
CA ASN A 333 19.19 -18.45 5.20
C ASN A 333 19.96 -17.60 6.20
N ASP A 334 19.43 -16.42 6.46
CA ASP A 334 19.82 -15.63 7.62
C ASP A 334 18.90 -16.01 8.80
N GLN A 335 19.49 -16.35 9.94
CA GLN A 335 18.77 -16.67 11.16
C GLN A 335 18.70 -15.45 12.07
N GLN A 336 17.50 -15.06 12.47
CA GLN A 336 17.26 -13.86 13.27
C GLN A 336 16.84 -14.22 14.69
N PHE A 337 17.40 -13.50 15.66
CA PHE A 337 17.14 -13.69 17.09
C PHE A 337 16.64 -12.40 17.71
N TYR A 338 15.71 -12.54 18.64
CA TYR A 338 14.99 -11.43 19.24
C TYR A 338 15.07 -11.47 20.76
N ASP A 339 15.06 -10.30 21.37
CA ASP A 339 14.86 -10.16 22.81
C ASP A 339 13.37 -10.35 23.20
N PRO A 340 13.02 -10.36 24.51
CA PRO A 340 11.63 -10.50 24.94
C PRO A 340 10.68 -9.41 24.44
N LEU A 341 11.20 -8.22 24.09
CA LEU A 341 10.44 -7.09 23.55
C LEU A 341 10.22 -7.19 22.04
N GLY A 342 10.81 -8.20 21.37
CA GLY A 342 10.67 -8.44 19.94
C GLY A 342 11.61 -7.61 19.08
N ARG A 343 12.68 -7.05 19.65
CA ARG A 343 13.73 -6.35 18.89
C ARG A 343 14.77 -7.35 18.41
N GLU A 344 15.20 -7.24 17.15
CA GLU A 344 16.29 -8.06 16.62
C GLU A 344 17.59 -7.72 17.36
N VAL A 345 18.26 -8.73 17.93
CA VAL A 345 19.50 -8.56 18.69
C VAL A 345 20.68 -9.28 18.05
N ARG A 346 20.42 -10.23 17.15
CA ARG A 346 21.46 -10.99 16.47
C ARG A 346 20.94 -11.56 15.16
N VAL A 347 21.77 -11.51 14.13
CA VAL A 347 21.58 -12.22 12.87
C VAL A 347 22.78 -13.12 12.61
N LEU A 348 22.54 -14.39 12.31
CA LEU A 348 23.57 -15.26 11.73
C LEU A 348 23.29 -15.35 10.22
N THR A 349 24.21 -14.85 9.41
CA THR A 349 24.05 -14.82 7.95
C THR A 349 24.17 -16.22 7.36
N ALA A 350 23.64 -16.41 6.15
CA ALA A 350 23.76 -17.66 5.40
C ALA A 350 25.20 -18.15 5.20
N LYS A 351 26.18 -17.23 5.23
CA LYS A 351 27.61 -17.55 5.08
C LYS A 351 28.30 -17.79 6.44
N GLY A 352 27.58 -17.68 7.56
CA GLY A 352 28.06 -17.98 8.90
C GLY A 352 28.57 -16.79 9.71
N TYR A 353 28.58 -15.57 9.15
CA TYR A 353 28.94 -14.36 9.91
C TYR A 353 27.83 -13.91 10.84
N MET A 354 28.17 -13.13 11.87
CA MET A 354 27.22 -12.57 12.81
C MET A 354 27.03 -11.07 12.59
N ARG A 355 25.81 -10.57 12.76
CA ARG A 355 25.54 -9.16 13.11
C ARG A 355 24.90 -9.13 14.48
N ARG A 356 25.20 -8.11 15.28
CA ARG A 356 24.71 -8.00 16.66
C ARG A 356 24.25 -6.59 16.97
N GLN A 357 23.09 -6.49 17.60
CA GLN A 357 22.50 -5.24 18.05
C GLN A 357 22.24 -5.31 19.56
N ARG A 358 22.80 -4.36 20.31
CA ARG A 358 22.60 -4.24 21.76
C ARG A 358 21.88 -2.94 22.08
N TYR A 359 20.78 -3.05 22.81
CA TYR A 359 19.98 -1.91 23.24
C TYR A 359 20.24 -1.63 24.72
N LEU A 360 20.80 -0.45 25.02
CA LEU A 360 21.04 0.04 26.38
C LEU A 360 20.17 1.28 26.64
N PRO A 361 20.02 1.73 27.90
CA PRO A 361 19.12 2.83 28.22
C PRO A 361 19.44 4.16 27.53
N TRP A 362 20.73 4.43 27.26
CA TRP A 362 21.21 5.73 26.79
C TRP A 362 21.80 5.71 25.38
N TYR A 363 22.10 4.52 24.86
CA TYR A 363 22.68 4.33 23.54
C TYR A 363 22.43 2.90 23.05
N SER A 364 22.74 2.65 21.78
CA SER A 364 22.74 1.32 21.21
C SER A 364 24.10 1.03 20.60
N ILE A 365 24.42 -0.26 20.47
CA ILE A 365 25.64 -0.74 19.81
C ILE A 365 25.20 -1.60 18.64
N SER A 366 25.67 -1.26 17.44
CA SER A 366 25.51 -2.04 16.23
C SER A 366 26.87 -2.57 15.83
N GLU A 367 26.95 -3.88 15.65
CA GLU A 367 28.17 -4.60 15.27
C GLU A 367 27.88 -5.39 13.99
N ASP A 368 28.67 -5.15 12.95
CA ASP A 368 28.55 -5.83 11.67
C ASP A 368 29.32 -7.17 11.63
N GLU A 369 29.36 -7.79 10.45
CA GLU A 369 30.09 -9.03 10.21
C GLU A 369 31.60 -8.93 10.49
N ASN A 370 32.21 -7.77 10.26
CA ASN A 370 33.63 -7.55 10.50
C ASN A 370 33.90 -7.32 11.99
N ASP A 371 33.06 -6.53 12.67
CA ASP A 371 33.17 -6.26 14.10
C ASP A 371 33.13 -7.55 14.93
N THR A 372 32.32 -8.52 14.49
CA THR A 372 32.11 -9.79 15.20
C THR A 372 32.98 -10.94 14.69
N TRP A 373 33.77 -10.73 13.63
CA TRP A 373 34.55 -11.79 12.96
C TRP A 373 35.46 -12.56 13.90
N ALA A 374 36.24 -11.85 14.73
CA ALA A 374 37.20 -12.47 15.64
C ALA A 374 36.54 -13.34 16.73
N GLU A 375 35.28 -13.08 17.08
CA GLU A 375 34.52 -13.91 18.02
C GLU A 375 34.01 -15.21 17.38
N MET A 376 33.91 -15.26 16.05
CA MET A 376 33.36 -16.39 15.29
C MET A 376 34.42 -17.38 14.79
N GLU A 377 35.72 -17.04 14.86
CA GLU A 377 36.83 -17.93 14.47
C GLU A 377 37.25 -18.92 15.58
N GLY A 378 36.78 -18.74 16.81
CA GLY A 378 37.06 -19.63 17.97
C GLY A 378 35.95 -20.63 18.23
#